data_AF-A0A1M6ULS8-F1
#
_entry.id   AF-A0A1M6ULS8-F1
#
_cell.length_a   1.000
_cell.length_b   1.000
_cell.length_c   1.000
_cell.angle_alpha   90.00
_cell.angle_beta   90.00
_cell.angle_gamma   90.00
#
_symmetry.space_group_name_H-M   'P 1'
#
loop_
_entity.id
_entity.type
_entity.pdbx_description
1 polymer ?
#
loop_
_entity_poly.entity_id
_entity_poly.type
_entity_poly.pdbx_seq_one_letter_code
_entity_poly.pdbx_strand_id
1 'polypeptide(L)'
;MSAANQKIMVNQNHMDLISAEFDKCANSVGEIITETKNMKNIMAANYKGRATAGLNDYFTVLNNHLDVLKICYEQLADYTIMVRDVTFSVDKALEIFYNKGGAIK
;
A
#
# COMPACT_ATOMS: atom_id res chain seq x y z
N MET A 1 -18.05 23.69 31.31
CA MET A 1 -17.02 23.50 30.26
C MET A 1 -17.75 22.94 29.04
N SER A 2 -17.87 23.71 27.95
CA SER A 2 -18.48 23.17 26.73
C SER A 2 -17.54 22.10 26.17
N ALA A 3 -18.01 20.86 26.04
CA ALA A 3 -17.30 19.85 25.26
C ALA A 3 -17.15 20.41 23.84
N ALA A 4 -15.92 20.67 23.41
CA ALA A 4 -15.67 20.97 22.01
C ALA A 4 -16.13 19.75 21.21
N ASN A 5 -17.10 19.93 20.30
CA ASN A 5 -17.43 18.95 19.26
C ASN A 5 -16.21 18.79 18.35
N GLN A 6 -15.20 18.02 18.79
CA GLN A 6 -14.06 17.65 17.98
C GLN A 6 -14.51 16.54 17.04
N LYS A 7 -15.13 16.93 15.93
CA LYS A 7 -15.42 16.03 14.82
C LYS A 7 -14.14 15.83 14.03
N ILE A 8 -13.76 14.58 13.76
CA ILE A 8 -12.60 14.32 12.92
C ILE A 8 -12.94 14.72 11.48
N MET A 9 -12.21 15.71 10.93
CA MET A 9 -12.41 16.17 9.55
C MET A 9 -11.47 15.44 8.58
N VAL A 10 -11.65 14.14 8.42
CA VAL A 10 -10.97 13.35 7.38
C VAL A 10 -12.00 12.91 6.35
N ASN A 11 -11.67 13.03 5.07
CA ASN A 11 -12.57 12.61 3.98
C ASN A 11 -12.41 11.11 3.74
N GLN A 12 -13.39 10.32 4.17
CA GLN A 12 -13.40 8.87 4.03
C GLN A 12 -13.19 8.42 2.58
N ASN A 13 -13.94 9.00 1.65
CA ASN A 13 -13.86 8.66 0.23
C ASN A 13 -12.47 8.95 -0.33
N HIS A 14 -11.81 10.00 0.15
CA HIS A 14 -10.45 10.31 -0.29
C HIS A 14 -9.43 9.26 0.18
N MET A 15 -9.61 8.70 1.39
CA MET A 15 -8.76 7.60 1.85
C MET A 15 -8.96 6.33 1.03
N ASP A 16 -10.19 6.03 0.63
CA ASP A 16 -10.49 4.90 -0.27
C ASP A 16 -9.81 5.06 -1.63
N LEU A 17 -9.84 6.29 -2.17
CA LEU A 17 -9.14 6.62 -3.42
C LEU A 17 -7.62 6.46 -3.28
N ILE A 18 -7.02 6.92 -2.17
CA ILE A 18 -5.59 6.77 -1.91
C ILE A 18 -5.20 5.29 -1.84
N SER A 19 -5.98 4.47 -1.13
CA SER A 19 -5.76 3.01 -1.08
C SER A 19 -5.80 2.40 -2.47
N ALA A 20 -6.80 2.75 -3.27
CA ALA A 20 -6.94 2.24 -4.64
C ALA A 20 -5.79 2.68 -5.56
N GLU A 21 -5.23 3.88 -5.37
CA GLU A 21 -4.02 4.30 -6.09
C GLU A 21 -2.79 3.49 -5.70
N PHE A 22 -2.61 3.15 -4.42
CA PHE A 22 -1.53 2.26 -3.99
C PHE A 22 -1.69 0.84 -4.56
N ASP A 23 -2.91 0.30 -4.61
CA ASP A 23 -3.18 -0.98 -5.26
C ASP A 23 -2.84 -0.95 -6.76
N LYS A 24 -3.16 0.13 -7.46
CA LYS A 24 -2.77 0.32 -8.86
C LYS A 24 -1.25 0.34 -9.01
N CYS A 25 -0.53 1.04 -8.14
CA CYS A 25 0.93 1.05 -8.15
C CYS A 25 1.51 -0.37 -7.93
N ALA A 26 0.98 -1.14 -6.97
CA ALA A 26 1.39 -2.53 -6.74
C ALA A 26 1.18 -3.41 -7.98
N ASN A 27 0.05 -3.24 -8.67
CA ASN A 27 -0.25 -3.95 -9.91
C ASN A 27 0.72 -3.59 -11.04
N SER A 28 1.00 -2.30 -11.25
CA SER A 28 1.99 -1.85 -12.24
C SER A 28 3.38 -2.40 -11.94
N VAL A 29 3.80 -2.49 -10.67
CA VAL A 29 5.06 -3.13 -10.30
C VAL A 29 5.03 -4.64 -10.63
N GLY A 30 3.90 -5.31 -10.42
CA GLY A 30 3.69 -6.71 -10.83
C GLY A 30 3.86 -6.93 -12.34
N GLU A 31 3.37 -6.01 -13.16
CA GLU A 31 3.57 -6.03 -14.62
C GLU A 31 5.05 -5.85 -14.97
N ILE A 32 5.75 -4.90 -14.32
CA ILE A 32 7.20 -4.69 -14.52
C ILE A 32 8.00 -5.93 -14.14
N ILE A 33 7.67 -6.61 -13.05
CA ILE A 33 8.32 -7.87 -12.64
C ILE A 33 8.13 -8.94 -13.73
N THR A 34 6.92 -9.03 -14.29
CA THR A 34 6.59 -10.00 -15.35
C THR A 34 7.42 -9.73 -16.60
N GLU A 35 7.47 -8.47 -17.06
CA GLU A 35 8.27 -8.09 -18.22
C GLU A 35 9.77 -8.28 -17.97
N THR A 36 10.25 -7.98 -16.76
CA THR A 36 11.65 -8.19 -16.37
C THR A 36 12.04 -9.67 -16.45
N LYS A 37 11.15 -10.59 -16.03
CA LYS A 37 11.34 -12.04 -16.17
C LYS A 37 11.34 -12.48 -17.64
N ASN A 38 10.46 -11.93 -18.46
CA ASN A 38 10.43 -12.19 -19.90
C ASN A 38 11.74 -11.76 -20.57
N MET A 39 12.23 -10.56 -20.28
CA MET A 39 13.52 -10.07 -20.78
C MET A 39 14.68 -10.97 -20.36
N LYS A 40 14.72 -11.40 -19.09
CA LYS A 40 15.73 -12.35 -18.60
C LYS A 40 15.75 -13.63 -19.42
N ASN A 41 14.57 -14.20 -19.70
CA ASN A 41 14.45 -15.44 -20.48
C ASN A 41 14.92 -15.26 -21.93
N ILE A 42 14.53 -14.15 -22.58
CA ILE A 42 14.98 -13.81 -23.94
C ILE A 42 16.50 -13.68 -23.97
N MET A 43 17.09 -12.98 -23.01
CA MET A 43 18.53 -12.78 -22.97
C MET A 43 19.30 -14.06 -22.66
N ALA A 44 18.80 -14.91 -21.76
CA ALA A 44 19.39 -16.22 -21.48
C ALA A 44 19.41 -17.14 -22.71
N ALA A 45 18.41 -17.03 -23.60
CA ALA A 45 18.38 -17.78 -24.85
C ALA A 45 19.39 -17.29 -25.90
N ASN A 46 19.69 -15.98 -25.92
CA ASN A 46 20.49 -15.34 -26.98
C ASN A 46 21.96 -15.11 -26.61
N TYR A 47 22.31 -15.00 -25.33
CA TYR A 47 23.67 -14.71 -24.87
C TYR A 47 24.26 -15.91 -24.12
N LYS A 48 25.50 -16.31 -24.48
CA LYS A 48 26.26 -17.36 -23.77
C LYS A 48 27.55 -16.78 -23.16
N GLY A 49 27.95 -17.30 -22.00
CA GLY A 49 29.24 -16.97 -21.35
C GLY A 49 29.11 -16.00 -20.18
N ARG A 50 30.23 -15.35 -19.80
CA ARG A 50 30.32 -14.48 -18.61
C ARG A 50 29.35 -13.29 -18.61
N ALA A 51 29.03 -12.75 -19.78
CA ALA A 51 28.04 -11.68 -19.93
C ALA A 51 26.64 -12.13 -19.44
N THR A 52 26.27 -13.38 -19.66
CA THR A 52 25.00 -13.96 -19.21
C THR A 52 24.94 -14.10 -17.68
N ALA A 53 26.07 -14.41 -17.03
CA ALA A 53 26.14 -14.53 -15.58
C ALA A 53 25.91 -13.19 -14.87
N GLY A 54 26.66 -12.14 -15.26
CA GLY A 54 26.48 -10.81 -14.67
C GLY A 54 25.11 -10.20 -14.94
N LEU A 55 24.54 -10.47 -16.11
CA LEU A 55 23.18 -10.07 -16.45
C LEU A 55 22.12 -10.79 -15.61
N ASN A 56 22.32 -12.09 -15.33
CA ASN A 56 21.45 -12.85 -14.44
C ASN A 56 21.47 -12.31 -13.01
N ASP A 57 22.65 -11.94 -12.50
CA ASP A 57 22.79 -11.31 -11.18
C ASP A 57 22.04 -9.98 -11.14
N TYR A 58 22.20 -9.14 -12.17
CA TYR A 58 21.49 -7.88 -12.30
C TYR A 58 19.96 -8.07 -12.28
N PHE A 59 19.43 -8.99 -13.08
CA PHE A 59 17.99 -9.30 -13.07
C PHE A 59 17.51 -9.85 -11.74
N THR A 60 18.35 -10.58 -11.01
CA THR A 60 17.99 -11.12 -9.70
C THR A 60 17.87 -9.99 -8.68
N VAL A 61 18.85 -9.08 -8.62
CA VAL A 61 18.80 -7.91 -7.74
C VAL A 61 17.62 -7.00 -8.11
N LEU A 62 17.41 -6.73 -9.39
CA LEU A 62 16.29 -5.92 -9.87
C LEU A 62 14.95 -6.51 -9.44
N ASN A 63 14.72 -7.81 -9.65
CA ASN A 63 13.47 -8.46 -9.24
C ASN A 63 13.27 -8.40 -7.72
N ASN A 64 14.32 -8.61 -6.92
CA ASN A 64 14.22 -8.49 -5.46
C ASN A 64 13.79 -7.07 -5.03
N HIS A 65 14.33 -6.04 -5.67
CA HIS A 65 13.94 -4.65 -5.39
C HIS A 65 12.50 -4.36 -5.80
N LEU A 66 12.06 -4.88 -6.94
CA LEU A 66 10.68 -4.74 -7.40
C LEU A 66 9.69 -5.49 -6.50
N ASP A 67 10.05 -6.69 -6.02
CA ASP A 67 9.23 -7.44 -5.07
C ASP A 67 9.04 -6.65 -3.77
N VAL A 68 10.11 -6.07 -3.23
CA VAL A 68 10.03 -5.18 -2.05
C VAL A 68 9.16 -3.96 -2.34
N LEU A 69 9.35 -3.29 -3.48
CA LEU A 69 8.55 -2.13 -3.86
C LEU A 69 7.05 -2.46 -3.96
N LYS A 70 6.70 -3.62 -4.52
CA LYS A 70 5.32 -4.11 -4.60
C LYS A 70 4.72 -4.28 -3.21
N ILE A 71 5.45 -4.96 -2.31
CA ILE A 71 5.03 -5.16 -0.92
C ILE A 71 4.81 -3.82 -0.22
N CYS A 72 5.69 -2.83 -0.44
CA CYS A 72 5.52 -1.50 0.15
C CYS A 72 4.22 -0.83 -0.31
N TYR A 73 3.87 -0.93 -1.60
CA TYR A 73 2.60 -0.38 -2.08
C TYR A 73 1.38 -1.10 -1.51
N GLU A 74 1.41 -2.43 -1.44
CA GLU A 74 0.34 -3.23 -0.81
C GLU A 74 0.15 -2.84 0.67
N GLN A 75 1.25 -2.70 1.42
CA GLN A 75 1.20 -2.27 2.82
C GLN A 75 0.68 -0.84 2.98
N LEU A 76 1.02 0.08 2.07
CA LEU A 76 0.50 1.44 2.10
C LEU A 76 -1.01 1.49 1.84
N ALA A 77 -1.53 0.62 0.95
CA ALA A 77 -2.97 0.45 0.76
C ALA A 77 -3.63 -0.04 2.07
N ASP A 78 -3.13 -1.14 2.64
CA ASP A 78 -3.65 -1.73 3.88
C ASP A 78 -3.62 -0.74 5.06
N TYR A 79 -2.53 0.00 5.22
CA TYR A 79 -2.42 0.99 6.30
C TYR A 79 -3.35 2.18 6.08
N THR A 80 -3.60 2.59 4.84
CA THR A 80 -4.58 3.64 4.55
C THR A 80 -5.98 3.21 4.98
N ILE A 81 -6.36 1.96 4.68
CA ILE A 81 -7.63 1.36 5.11
C ILE A 81 -7.70 1.23 6.63
N MET A 82 -6.64 0.75 7.28
CA MET A 82 -6.58 0.62 8.73
C MET A 82 -6.75 1.98 9.43
N VAL A 83 -6.04 3.01 8.98
CA VAL A 83 -6.15 4.36 9.56
C VAL A 83 -7.57 4.90 9.37
N ARG A 84 -8.18 4.70 8.19
CA ARG A 84 -9.57 5.07 7.92
C ARG A 84 -10.50 4.40 8.95
N ASP A 85 -10.43 3.08 9.05
CA ASP A 85 -11.34 2.31 9.91
C ASP A 85 -11.22 2.67 11.38
N VAL A 86 -9.99 2.84 11.87
CA VAL A 86 -9.74 3.30 13.26
C VAL A 86 -10.29 4.71 13.46
N THR A 87 -10.02 5.62 12.52
CA THR A 87 -10.45 7.03 12.61
C THR A 87 -11.97 7.15 12.73
N PHE A 88 -12.72 6.49 11.83
CA PHE A 88 -14.19 6.58 11.85
C PHE A 88 -14.83 5.75 12.95
N SER A 89 -14.17 4.68 13.43
CA SER A 89 -14.63 3.94 14.61
C SER A 89 -14.51 4.80 15.88
N VAL A 90 -13.41 5.54 16.02
CA VAL A 90 -13.20 6.48 17.14
C VAL A 90 -14.18 7.65 17.07
N ASP A 91 -14.37 8.27 15.90
CA ASP A 91 -15.33 9.37 15.70
C ASP A 91 -16.76 8.95 16.12
N LYS A 92 -17.20 7.77 15.67
CA LYS A 92 -18.49 7.19 16.06
C LYS A 92 -18.59 6.90 17.56
N ALA A 93 -17.53 6.39 18.19
CA ALA A 93 -17.52 6.13 19.62
C ALA A 93 -17.64 7.42 20.45
N LEU A 94 -16.96 8.49 20.01
CA LEU A 94 -17.05 9.81 20.63
C LEU A 94 -18.47 10.38 20.49
N GLU A 95 -19.08 10.30 19.30
CA GLU A 95 -20.48 10.73 19.10
C GLU A 95 -21.44 10.03 20.06
N ILE A 96 -21.29 8.70 20.27
CA ILE A 96 -22.12 7.95 21.22
C ILE A 96 -21.91 8.43 22.66
N PHE A 97 -20.65 8.61 23.07
CA PHE A 97 -20.30 9.02 24.43
C PHE A 97 -20.87 10.40 24.78
N TYR A 98 -20.74 11.37 23.87
CA TYR A 98 -21.26 12.72 24.07
C TYR A 98 -22.78 12.80 23.96
N ASN A 99 -23.40 12.09 23.01
CA ASN A 99 -24.86 12.16 22.80
C ASN A 99 -25.68 11.36 23.82
N LYS A 100 -25.10 10.32 24.47
CA LYS A 100 -25.80 9.56 25.52
C LYS A 100 -25.60 10.13 26.93
N GLY A 101 -24.86 11.25 27.05
CA GLY A 101 -24.47 11.83 28.33
C GLY A 101 -23.47 10.92 29.04
N GLY A 102 -22.26 11.42 29.27
CA GLY A 102 -21.30 10.79 30.17
C GLY A 102 -21.89 10.72 31.59
N ALA A 103 -22.71 9.71 31.84
CA ALA A 103 -23.21 9.34 33.16
C ALA A 103 -22.43 8.10 33.60
N ILE A 104 -21.15 8.30 33.87
CA ILE A 104 -20.44 7.43 34.80
C ILE A 104 -20.85 7.94 36.19
N LYS A 105 -21.74 7.21 36.85
CA LYS A 105 -21.88 7.26 38.31
C LYS A 105 -20.81 6.39 38.93
#